data_AF-A0A8S3JWD6-F1
#
_entry.id   AF-A0A8S3JWD6-F1
#
_cell.length_a   1.000
_cell.length_b   1.000
_cell.length_c   1.000
_cell.angle_alpha   90.00
_cell.angle_beta   90.00
_cell.angle_gamma   90.00
#
_symmetry.space_group_name_H-M   'P 1'
#
loop_
_entity.id
_entity.type
_entity.pdbx_description
1 polymer ?
#
loop_
_entity_poly.entity_id
_entity_poly.type
_entity_poly.pdbx_seq_one_letter_code
_entity_poly.pdbx_strand_id
1 'polypeptide(L)' 'QSFIQNYISNFRYRLGFSGYYYNSGNDDESQGDRLLINEKDKFVWFHHTWKHEKLTNVHDRISLISSIETNLAFAQ' A
#
# COMPACT_ATOMS: atom_id res chain seq x y z
N GLN A 1 8.86 -18.93 2.22
CA GLN A 1 8.98 -19.00 0.74
C GLN A 1 7.60 -19.25 0.18
N SER A 2 7.13 -18.50 -0.82
CA SER A 2 5.76 -18.67 -1.35
C SER A 2 5.68 -19.86 -2.31
N PHE A 3 4.52 -20.49 -2.43
CA PHE A 3 4.31 -21.62 -3.36
C PHE A 3 4.73 -21.28 -4.79
N ILE A 4 4.44 -20.06 -5.25
CA ILE A 4 4.76 -19.60 -6.61
C ILE A 4 6.28 -19.51 -6.84
N GLN A 5 7.07 -19.20 -5.81
CA GLN A 5 8.53 -19.15 -5.91
C GLN A 5 9.16 -20.52 -6.19
N ASN A 6 8.43 -21.62 -6.00
CA ASN A 6 8.90 -22.97 -6.38
C ASN A 6 8.84 -23.20 -7.90
N TYR A 7 8.05 -22.40 -8.62
CA TYR A 7 7.83 -22.55 -10.06
C TYR A 7 8.42 -21.41 -10.88
N ILE A 8 8.57 -20.23 -10.27
CA ILE A 8 9.06 -19.02 -10.94
C ILE A 8 10.22 -18.45 -10.13
N SER A 9 11.42 -18.48 -10.71
CA SER A 9 12.61 -17.90 -10.10
C SER A 9 12.45 -16.39 -9.90
N ASN A 10 12.95 -15.88 -8.78
CA ASN A 10 12.91 -14.46 -8.41
C ASN A 10 11.50 -13.85 -8.31
N PHE A 11 10.44 -14.66 -8.17
CA PHE A 11 9.09 -14.14 -7.99
C PHE A 11 8.96 -13.32 -6.70
N ARG A 12 8.37 -12.13 -6.81
CA ARG A 12 8.02 -11.26 -5.67
C ARG A 12 6.62 -10.70 -5.85
N TYR A 13 5.87 -10.62 -4.76
CA TYR A 13 4.58 -9.95 -4.74
C TYR A 13 4.78 -8.43 -4.78
N ARG A 14 3.98 -7.73 -5.59
CA ARG A 14 3.92 -6.27 -5.62
C ARG A 14 2.72 -5.82 -4.82
N LEU A 15 2.94 -4.91 -3.86
CA LEU A 15 1.88 -4.44 -2.97
C LEU A 15 1.79 -2.92 -3.03
N GLY A 16 0.60 -2.43 -3.40
CA GLY A 16 0.28 -1.01 -3.40
C GLY A 16 -0.18 -0.58 -2.02
N PHE A 17 0.18 0.63 -1.58
CA PHE A 17 -0.25 1.14 -0.27
C PHE A 17 -0.94 2.50 -0.34
N SER A 18 -1.91 2.68 0.55
CA SER A 18 -2.63 3.91 0.85
C SER A 18 -2.76 4.03 2.37
N GLY A 19 -2.15 5.04 2.97
CA GLY A 19 -2.04 5.13 4.43
C GLY A 19 -3.31 5.58 5.17
N TYR A 20 -4.31 6.11 4.47
CA TYR A 20 -5.46 6.73 5.14
C TYR A 20 -6.25 5.80 6.06
N TYR A 21 -6.33 4.50 5.71
CA TYR A 21 -7.06 3.51 6.48
C TYR A 21 -6.18 2.62 7.35
N TYR A 22 -4.87 2.87 7.38
CA TYR A 22 -3.95 2.05 8.15
C TYR A 22 -4.35 2.03 9.63
N ASN A 23 -4.50 0.83 10.18
CA ASN A 23 -4.82 0.58 11.58
C ASN A 23 -6.10 1.31 12.05
N SER A 24 -7.06 1.47 11.14
CA SER A 24 -8.35 2.13 11.39
C SER A 24 -9.54 1.15 11.36
N GLY A 25 -9.27 -0.14 11.12
CA GLY A 25 -10.26 -1.21 11.12
C GLY A 25 -10.48 -1.84 12.49
N ASN A 26 -11.16 -2.99 12.51
CA ASN A 26 -11.27 -3.83 13.71
C ASN A 26 -9.91 -4.45 14.12
N ASP A 27 -9.90 -5.20 15.23
CA ASP A 27 -8.65 -5.76 15.77
C ASP A 27 -7.94 -6.71 14.80
N ASP A 28 -8.69 -7.52 14.04
CA ASP A 28 -8.15 -8.46 13.05
C ASP A 28 -7.57 -7.72 11.84
N GLU A 29 -8.27 -6.70 11.35
CA GLU A 29 -7.80 -5.84 10.25
C GLU A 29 -6.51 -5.11 10.63
N SER A 30 -6.51 -4.51 11.83
CA SER A 30 -5.35 -3.82 12.39
C SER A 30 -4.17 -4.78 12.64
N GLN A 31 -4.44 -6.03 13.01
CA GLN A 31 -3.41 -7.07 13.10
C GLN A 31 -2.85 -7.42 11.73
N GLY A 32 -3.71 -7.54 10.71
CA GLY A 32 -3.30 -7.74 9.32
C GLY A 32 -2.36 -6.64 8.83
N ASP A 33 -2.70 -5.37 9.07
CA ASP A 33 -1.87 -4.23 8.74
C ASP A 33 -0.47 -4.33 9.36
N ARG A 34 -0.39 -4.66 10.66
CA ARG A 34 0.89 -4.85 11.35
C ARG A 34 1.70 -6.03 10.78
N LEU A 35 1.03 -7.13 10.43
CA LEU A 35 1.68 -8.29 9.82
C LEU A 35 2.27 -7.96 8.45
N LEU A 36 1.59 -7.17 7.63
CA LEU A 36 2.10 -6.72 6.34
C LEU A 36 3.39 -5.89 6.50
N ILE A 37 3.45 -5.01 7.49
CA ILE A 37 4.64 -4.19 7.78
C ILE A 37 5.79 -5.05 8.34
N ASN A 38 5.50 -6.00 9.23
CA ASN A 38 6.51 -6.95 9.72
C ASN A 38 7.15 -7.75 8.58
N GLU A 39 6.40 -7.99 7.51
CA GLU A 39 6.83 -8.76 6.34
C GLU A 39 7.21 -7.87 5.14
N LYS A 40 7.46 -6.58 5.37
CA LYS A 40 7.71 -5.59 4.31
C LYS A 40 8.78 -6.00 3.29
N ASP A 41 9.80 -6.73 3.71
CA ASP A 41 10.92 -7.12 2.84
C ASP A 41 10.56 -8.26 1.86
N LYS A 42 9.40 -8.92 2.05
CA LYS A 42 8.86 -9.94 1.14
C LYS A 42 8.13 -9.34 -0.07
N PHE A 43 7.86 -8.04 -0.05
CA PHE A 43 7.11 -7.33 -1.09
C PHE A 43 7.99 -6.34 -1.85
N VAL A 44 7.56 -6.05 -3.08
CA VAL A 44 7.99 -4.87 -3.83
C VAL A 44 6.87 -3.84 -3.69
N TRP A 45 7.13 -2.79 -2.91
CA TRP A 45 6.14 -1.76 -2.63
C TRP A 45 6.02 -0.73 -3.75
N PHE A 46 4.81 -0.24 -3.99
CA PHE A 46 4.57 0.92 -4.83
C PHE A 46 3.46 1.80 -4.22
N HIS A 47 3.48 3.09 -4.54
CA HIS A 47 2.57 4.06 -3.94
C HIS A 47 1.24 4.15 -4.70
N HIS A 48 0.17 4.49 -3.98
CA HIS A 48 -1.09 4.98 -4.53
C HIS A 48 -1.34 6.44 -4.09
N THR A 49 -2.58 6.92 -4.22
CA THR A 49 -3.06 8.14 -3.57
C THR A 49 -3.43 7.86 -2.11
N TRP A 50 -3.61 8.91 -1.30
CA TRP A 50 -3.83 8.82 0.14
C TRP A 50 -5.03 7.95 0.52
N LYS A 51 -6.19 8.15 -0.10
CA LYS A 51 -7.42 7.38 0.20
C LYS A 51 -7.77 6.32 -0.86
N HIS A 52 -6.84 6.03 -1.77
CA HIS A 52 -7.10 5.15 -2.91
C HIS A 52 -8.28 5.64 -3.78
N GLU A 53 -8.35 6.96 -4.00
CA GLU A 53 -9.37 7.56 -4.85
C GLU A 53 -9.23 7.14 -6.32
N LYS A 54 -10.36 6.93 -6.99
CA LYS A 54 -10.37 6.80 -8.46
C LYS A 54 -9.97 8.14 -9.06
N LEU A 55 -9.08 8.12 -10.06
CA LEU A 55 -8.62 9.35 -10.74
C LEU A 55 -9.77 10.18 -11.34
N THR A 56 -10.87 9.53 -11.76
CA THR A 56 -12.07 10.21 -12.24
C THR A 56 -12.78 11.07 -11.19
N ASN A 57 -12.52 10.80 -9.91
CA ASN A 57 -13.09 11.55 -8.78
C ASN A 57 -12.14 12.66 -8.31
N VAL A 58 -10.98 12.82 -8.94
CA VAL A 58 -10.02 13.87 -8.61
C VAL A 58 -10.25 15.04 -9.55
N HIS A 59 -10.71 16.15 -8.98
CA HIS A 59 -11.23 17.28 -9.74
C HIS A 59 -10.15 18.25 -10.22
N ASP A 60 -8.94 18.17 -9.67
CA ASP A 60 -7.84 19.05 -10.02
C ASP A 60 -6.46 18.42 -9.75
N ARG A 61 -5.43 18.98 -10.39
CA ARG A 61 -4.05 18.48 -10.28
C ARG A 61 -3.45 18.72 -8.89
N ILE A 62 -3.84 19.79 -8.20
CA ILE A 62 -3.26 20.16 -6.90
C ILE A 62 -3.70 19.16 -5.83
N SER A 63 -4.99 18.81 -5.81
CA SER A 63 -5.52 17.78 -4.91
C SER A 63 -4.90 16.41 -5.16
N LEU A 64 -4.69 16.03 -6.44
CA LEU A 64 -3.98 14.79 -6.77
C LEU A 64 -2.56 14.75 -6.19
N ILE A 65 -1.79 15.82 -6.42
CA ILE A 65 -0.40 15.93 -5.95
C ILE A 65 -0.36 15.87 -4.43
N SER A 66 -1.20 16.67 -3.76
CA SER A 66 -1.29 16.67 -2.30
C SER A 66 -1.63 15.28 -1.74
N SER A 67 -2.52 14.54 -2.39
CA SER A 67 -2.86 13.17 -2.00
C SER A 67 -1.68 12.20 -2.16
N ILE A 68 -0.93 12.31 -3.26
CA ILE A 68 0.28 11.49 -3.49
C ILE A 68 1.39 11.84 -2.48
N GLU A 69 1.64 13.12 -2.25
CA GLU A 69 2.66 13.62 -1.30
C GLU A 69 2.34 13.19 0.13
N THR A 70 1.06 13.30 0.54
CA THR A 70 0.61 12.85 1.86
C THR A 70 0.84 11.35 2.04
N ASN A 71 0.50 10.54 1.03
CA ASN A 71 0.72 9.10 1.09
C ASN A 71 2.21 8.74 1.12
N LEU A 72 3.05 9.46 0.36
CA LEU A 72 4.49 9.28 0.40
C LEU A 72 5.07 9.61 1.79
N ALA A 73 4.64 10.72 2.39
CA ALA A 73 5.06 11.11 3.73
C ALA A 73 4.65 10.10 4.81
N PHE A 74 3.50 9.44 4.66
CA PHE A 74 3.08 8.36 5.56
C PHE A 74 4.03 7.15 5.52
N ALA A 75 4.66 6.87 4.38
CA ALA A 75 5.53 5.71 4.20
C ALA A 75 7.00 5.95 4.54
N GLN A 76 7.36 7.17 4.97
CA GLN A 76 8.70 7.55 5.42
C GLN A 76 8.89 7.28 6.91
#